data_AF-A0A355UTT2-F1
#
_entry.id   AF-A0A355UTT2-F1
#
_cell.length_a   1.000
_cell.length_b   1.000
_cell.length_c   1.000
_cell.angle_alpha   90.00
_cell.angle_beta   90.00
_cell.angle_gamma   90.00
#
_symmetry.space_group_name_H-M   'P 1'
#
loop_
_entity.id
_entity.type
_entity.pdbx_description
1 polymer ?
#
loop_
_entity_poly.entity_id
_entity_poly.type
_entity_poly.pdbx_seq_one_letter_code
_entity_poly.pdbx_strand_id
1 'polypeptide(L)'
;MPHRRAIEDLNRILDILPTDVSDRIRLDPRVERLIEIVFDLGRPVEIRFFDGFEDFDDRLVTREDLNYVVDRVGSFTEDNR
;
A
#
# COMPACT_ATOMS: atom_id res chain seq x y z
N MET A 1 20.59 15.20 2.21
CA MET A 1 19.26 15.29 1.58
C MET A 1 18.70 13.87 1.39
N PRO A 2 17.94 13.30 2.35
CA PRO A 2 17.49 11.89 2.24
C PRO A 2 16.08 11.72 1.66
N HIS A 3 15.35 12.81 1.36
CA HIS A 3 13.91 12.75 1.07
C HIS A 3 13.54 12.05 -0.25
N ARG A 4 14.43 12.05 -1.25
CA ARG A 4 14.11 11.52 -2.59
C ARG A 4 14.01 10.00 -2.63
N ARG A 5 14.93 9.31 -1.94
CA ARG A 5 15.00 7.85 -1.95
C ARG A 5 13.79 7.23 -1.23
N ALA A 6 13.36 7.83 -0.12
CA ALA A 6 12.17 7.40 0.62
C ALA A 6 10.88 7.47 -0.22
N ILE A 7 10.74 8.50 -1.07
CA ILE A 7 9.59 8.63 -1.97
C ILE A 7 9.67 7.59 -3.11
N GLU A 8 10.86 7.33 -3.66
CA GLU A 8 11.06 6.32 -4.70
C GLU A 8 10.74 4.90 -4.17
N ASP A 9 11.17 4.58 -2.95
CA ASP A 9 10.88 3.30 -2.29
C ASP A 9 9.38 3.17 -1.98
N LEU A 10 8.74 4.24 -1.48
CA LEU A 10 7.29 4.27 -1.28
C LEU A 10 6.53 4.00 -2.58
N ASN A 11 6.92 4.65 -3.69
CA ASN A 11 6.27 4.42 -4.98
C ASN A 11 6.35 2.96 -5.42
N ARG A 12 7.50 2.31 -5.24
CA ARG A 12 7.68 0.89 -5.57
C ARG A 12 6.77 -0.02 -4.71
N ILE A 13 6.61 0.31 -3.43
CA ILE A 13 5.67 -0.42 -2.54
C ILE A 13 4.22 -0.20 -3.01
N LEU A 14 3.85 1.00 -3.45
CA LEU A 14 2.49 1.24 -3.94
C LEU A 14 2.23 0.51 -5.27
N ASP A 15 3.26 0.28 -6.10
CA ASP A 15 3.13 -0.43 -7.38
C ASP A 15 2.81 -1.93 -7.25
N ILE A 16 3.05 -2.53 -6.07
CA ILE A 16 2.72 -3.94 -5.82
C ILE A 16 1.28 -4.15 -5.32
N LEU A 17 0.55 -3.09 -5.03
CA LEU A 17 -0.82 -3.13 -4.53
C LEU A 17 -1.84 -3.14 -5.69
N PRO A 18 -3.09 -3.58 -5.44
CA PRO A 18 -4.19 -3.34 -6.36
C PRO A 18 -4.30 -1.85 -6.73
N THR A 19 -4.53 -1.56 -8.02
CA THR A 19 -4.46 -0.20 -8.58
C THR A 19 -5.38 0.79 -7.89
N ASP A 20 -6.57 0.36 -7.50
CA ASP A 20 -7.55 1.18 -6.79
C ASP A 20 -7.03 1.64 -5.41
N VAL A 21 -6.35 0.74 -4.69
CA VAL A 21 -5.77 1.04 -3.37
C VAL A 21 -4.57 1.95 -3.51
N SER A 22 -3.67 1.68 -4.46
CA SER A 22 -2.49 2.51 -4.67
C SER A 22 -2.86 3.91 -5.16
N ASP A 23 -3.82 4.05 -6.07
CA ASP A 23 -4.33 5.34 -6.50
C ASP A 23 -4.94 6.13 -5.34
N ARG A 24 -5.74 5.47 -4.48
CA ARG A 24 -6.32 6.09 -3.28
C ARG A 24 -5.23 6.68 -2.38
N ILE A 25 -4.17 5.91 -2.11
CA ILE A 25 -3.05 6.35 -1.26
C ILE A 25 -2.25 7.47 -1.93
N ARG A 26 -1.98 7.38 -3.24
CA ARG A 26 -1.23 8.41 -4.00
C ARG A 26 -1.95 9.75 -4.02
N LEU A 27 -3.27 9.75 -4.00
CA LEU A 27 -4.11 10.95 -3.97
C LEU A 27 -4.28 11.52 -2.56
N ASP A 28 -3.92 10.79 -1.51
CA ASP A 28 -4.05 11.24 -0.14
C ASP A 28 -2.93 12.25 0.22
N PRO A 29 -3.26 13.46 0.73
CA PRO A 29 -2.25 14.46 1.11
C PRO A 29 -1.34 14.01 2.28
N ARG A 30 -1.69 12.91 2.95
CA ARG A 30 -0.95 12.32 4.06
C ARG A 30 -0.01 11.21 3.62
N VAL A 31 0.12 10.92 2.32
CA VAL A 31 0.95 9.82 1.77
C VAL A 31 2.38 9.79 2.30
N GLU A 32 3.01 10.95 2.50
CA GLU A 32 4.37 11.05 3.07
C GLU A 32 4.46 10.60 4.55
N ARG A 33 3.31 10.45 5.22
CA ARG A 33 3.17 9.99 6.60
C ARG A 33 2.62 8.57 6.70
N LEU A 34 2.55 7.83 5.58
CA LEU A 34 2.10 6.45 5.56
C LEU A 34 3.00 5.59 6.47
N ILE A 35 2.36 4.78 7.31
CA ILE A 35 3.02 3.82 8.21
C ILE A 35 2.85 2.40 7.69
N GLU A 36 1.60 2.00 7.46
CA GLU A 36 1.27 0.62 7.07
C GLU A 36 -0.04 0.57 6.29
N ILE A 37 -0.20 -0.51 5.53
CA ILE A 37 -1.41 -0.83 4.77
C ILE A 37 -1.77 -2.27 5.11
N VAL A 38 -2.97 -2.49 5.63
CA VAL A 38 -3.43 -3.79 6.13
C VAL A 38 -4.48 -4.36 5.18
N PHE A 39 -4.21 -5.57 4.70
CA PHE A 39 -5.12 -6.36 3.88
C PHE A 39 -5.63 -7.56 4.67
N ASP A 40 -6.83 -7.44 5.25
CA ASP A 40 -7.50 -8.52 5.97
C ASP A 40 -8.67 -9.07 5.16
N LEU A 41 -8.65 -10.37 4.87
CA LEU A 41 -9.69 -11.01 4.05
C LEU A 41 -11.11 -10.74 4.61
N GLY A 42 -11.97 -10.17 3.77
CA GLY A 42 -13.35 -9.84 4.11
C GLY A 42 -13.53 -8.53 4.88
N ARG A 43 -12.48 -7.71 5.03
CA ARG A 43 -12.53 -6.37 5.62
C ARG A 43 -12.15 -5.30 4.59
N PRO A 44 -12.54 -4.04 4.79
CA PRO A 44 -11.95 -2.91 4.07
C PRO A 44 -10.42 -2.90 4.21
N VAL A 45 -9.73 -2.28 3.25
CA VAL A 45 -8.28 -2.03 3.38
C VAL A 45 -8.08 -0.92 4.40
N GLU A 46 -7.28 -1.17 5.44
CA GLU A 46 -6.95 -0.16 6.44
C GLU A 46 -5.61 0.49 6.07
N ILE A 47 -5.62 1.82 5.95
CA ILE A 47 -4.45 2.63 5.59
C ILE A 47 -4.08 3.46 6.81
N ARG A 48 -2.92 3.20 7.42
CA ARG A 48 -2.47 3.92 8.61
C ARG A 48 -1.42 4.97 8.27
N PHE A 49 -1.62 6.14 8.83
CA PHE A 49 -0.73 7.28 8.79
C PHE A 49 -0.26 7.63 10.20
N PHE A 50 0.78 8.46 10.30
CA PHE A 50 1.29 8.91 11.59
C PHE A 50 0.25 9.62 12.46
N ASP A 51 -0.69 10.32 11.84
CA ASP A 51 -1.73 11.12 12.51
C ASP A 51 -3.13 10.49 12.49
N GLY A 52 -3.27 9.23 12.05
CA GLY A 52 -4.56 8.53 12.05
C GLY A 52 -4.61 7.37 11.08
N PHE A 53 -5.81 6.85 10.82
CA PHE A 53 -6.03 5.79 9.83
C PHE A 53 -7.27 6.09 8.99
N GLU A 54 -7.41 5.37 7.88
CA GLU A 54 -8.57 5.39 7.01
C GLU A 54 -8.90 3.96 6.57
N ASP A 55 -10.18 3.59 6.63
CA ASP A 55 -10.70 2.38 6.01
C ASP A 55 -11.18 2.69 4.59
N PHE A 56 -10.71 1.92 3.60
CA PHE A 56 -11.19 2.03 2.24
C PHE A 56 -12.49 1.24 2.06
N ASP A 57 -13.58 1.81 2.55
CA ASP A 57 -14.89 1.17 2.70
C ASP A 57 -15.62 0.84 1.37
N ASP A 58 -15.13 1.35 0.23
CA ASP A 58 -15.76 1.13 -1.07
C ASP A 58 -15.69 -0.34 -1.53
N ARG A 59 -14.81 -1.16 -0.93
CA ARG A 59 -14.74 -2.59 -1.17
C ARG A 59 -14.15 -3.38 -0.01
N LEU A 60 -14.40 -4.68 -0.01
CA LEU A 60 -13.75 -5.64 0.88
C LEU A 60 -12.55 -6.28 0.18
N VAL A 61 -11.50 -6.55 0.96
CA VAL A 61 -10.35 -7.34 0.55
C VAL A 61 -10.81 -8.76 0.23
N THR A 62 -10.49 -9.20 -0.98
CA THR A 62 -10.79 -10.54 -1.48
C THR A 62 -9.55 -11.44 -1.40
N ARG A 63 -9.74 -12.75 -1.63
CA ARG A 63 -8.61 -13.67 -1.75
C ARG A 63 -7.74 -13.33 -2.96
N GLU A 64 -8.34 -12.81 -4.04
CA GLU A 64 -7.62 -12.39 -5.24
C GLU A 64 -6.68 -11.22 -4.95
N ASP A 65 -7.10 -10.27 -4.11
CA ASP A 65 -6.25 -9.15 -3.67
C ASP A 65 -5.04 -9.65 -2.88
N LEU A 66 -5.26 -10.58 -1.94
CA LEU A 66 -4.16 -11.17 -1.16
C LEU A 66 -3.17 -11.90 -2.06
N ASN A 67 -3.66 -12.70 -3.01
CA ASN A 67 -2.81 -13.40 -3.98
C ASN A 67 -2.05 -12.39 -4.85
N TYR A 68 -2.73 -11.36 -5.35
CA TYR A 68 -2.14 -10.29 -6.16
C TYR A 68 -0.96 -9.62 -5.46
N VAL A 69 -1.12 -9.29 -4.18
CA VAL A 69 -0.09 -8.64 -3.37
C VAL A 69 1.03 -9.64 -3.07
N VAL A 70 0.73 -10.86 -2.62
CA VAL A 70 1.74 -11.88 -2.28
C VAL A 70 2.64 -12.20 -3.48
N ASP A 71 2.06 -12.38 -4.67
CA ASP A 71 2.81 -12.68 -5.89
C ASP A 71 3.80 -11.56 -6.24
N ARG A 72 3.43 -10.30 -5.99
CA ARG A 72 4.25 -9.12 -6.29
C ARG A 72 5.23 -8.77 -5.19
N VAL A 73 4.90 -9.04 -3.93
CA VAL A 73 5.85 -8.94 -2.82
C VAL A 73 7.03 -9.86 -3.08
N GLY A 74 6.80 -11.08 -3.58
CA GLY A 74 7.87 -11.99 -4.00
C GLY A 74 8.87 -11.32 -4.95
N SER A 75 8.38 -10.74 -6.05
CA SER A 75 9.21 -10.01 -7.02
C SER A 75 9.88 -8.76 -6.45
N PHE A 76 9.24 -8.05 -5.51
CA PHE A 76 9.84 -6.89 -4.84
C PHE A 76 11.00 -7.31 -3.90
N THR A 77 10.84 -8.40 -3.15
CA THR A 77 11.90 -8.87 -2.24
C THR A 77 13.14 -9.39 -2.97
N GLU A 78 13.00 -9.86 -4.22
CA GLU A 78 14.13 -10.26 -5.05
C GLU A 78 14.98 -9.08 -5.57
N ASP A 79 14.42 -7.85 -5.58
CA ASP A 79 15.12 -6.62 -5.98
C ASP A 79 15.82 -5.91 -4.79
N ASN A 80 15.70 -6.43 -3.56
CA ASN A 80 16.43 -5.94 -2.38
C ASN A 80 17.89 -6.46 -2.36
N ARG A 81 18.67 -6.11 -3.39
CA ARG A 81 20.13 -6.37 -3.44
C ARG A 81 20.97 -5.21 -2.94
#